data_AF-A0A4S4A4Q5-F1
#
_entry.id   AF-A0A4S4A4Q5-F1
#
_cell.length_a   1.000
_cell.length_b   1.000
_cell.length_c   1.000
_cell.angle_alpha   90.00
_cell.angle_beta   90.00
_cell.angle_gamma   90.00
#
_symmetry.space_group_name_H-M   'P 1'
#
loop_
_entity.id
_entity.type
_entity.pdbx_description
1 polymer ?
#
loop_
_entity_poly.entity_id
_entity_poly.type
_entity_poly.pdbx_seq_one_letter_code
_entity_poly.pdbx_strand_id
1 'polypeptide(L)' 'MLLDICLQMIMPLLAVFIIFSLFRLSKSRLESDRKIIWCILILAFPVLGSLAYFIVGNK' A
#
# COMPACT_ATOMS: atom_id res chain seq x y z
N MET A 1 27.52 -4.89 -1.35
CA MET A 1 27.44 -5.51 -0.01
C MET A 1 26.52 -4.72 0.93
N LEU A 2 26.83 -3.48 1.33
CA LEU A 2 25.93 -2.71 2.22
C LEU A 2 24.56 -2.39 1.57
N LEU A 3 24.57 -2.01 0.29
CA LEU A 3 23.35 -1.71 -0.48
C LEU A 3 22.41 -2.93 -0.59
N ASP A 4 22.97 -4.12 -0.80
CA ASP A 4 22.22 -5.37 -0.91
C ASP A 4 21.51 -5.72 0.40
N ILE A 5 22.19 -5.50 1.53
CA ILE A 5 21.64 -5.71 2.87
C ILE A 5 20.48 -4.72 3.13
N CYS A 6 20.63 -3.45 2.74
CA CYS A 6 19.56 -2.46 2.85
C CYS A 6 18.33 -2.86 2.01
N LEU A 7 18.54 -3.31 0.77
CA LEU A 7 17.45 -3.77 -0.09
C LEU A 7 16.73 -4.99 0.48
N GLN A 8 17.48 -5.96 1.03
CA GLN A 8 16.91 -7.15 1.68
C GLN A 8 16.06 -6.82 2.92
N MET A 9 16.34 -5.72 3.63
CA MET A 9 15.49 -5.25 4.73
C MET A 9 14.28 -4.45 4.25
N ILE A 10 14.43 -3.63 3.21
CA ILE A 10 13.37 -2.75 2.71
C ILE A 10 12.29 -3.54 1.96
N MET A 11 12.67 -4.53 1.15
CA MET A 11 11.74 -5.37 0.38
C MET A 11 10.62 -6.00 1.22
N PRO A 12 10.91 -6.74 2.31
CA PRO A 12 9.88 -7.35 3.15
C PRO A 12 9.06 -6.29 3.89
N LEU A 13 9.68 -5.19 4.33
CA LEU A 13 8.96 -4.10 4.98
C LEU A 13 7.94 -3.47 4.02
N LEU A 14 8.33 -3.27 2.76
CA LEU A 14 7.45 -2.76 1.71
C LEU A 14 6.30 -3.75 1.43
N ALA A 15 6.59 -5.04 1.36
CA ALA A 15 5.57 -6.07 1.16
C ALA A 15 4.53 -6.08 2.30
N VAL A 16 4.98 -6.03 3.56
CA VAL A 16 4.10 -5.93 4.73
C VAL A 16 3.25 -4.66 4.67
N PHE A 17 3.83 -3.53 4.26
CA PHE A 17 3.13 -2.26 4.13
C PHE A 17 2.03 -2.27 3.07
N ILE A 18 2.29 -2.89 1.90
CA ILE A 18 1.28 -3.07 0.85
C ILE A 18 0.14 -3.95 1.35
N ILE A 19 0.46 -5.11 1.94
CA ILE A 19 -0.54 -6.06 2.44
C ILE A 19 -1.41 -5.39 3.51
N PHE A 20 -0.80 -4.66 4.43
CA PHE A 20 -1.50 -3.92 5.46
C PHE A 20 -2.43 -2.85 4.87
N SER A 21 -1.96 -2.09 3.88
CA SER A 21 -2.75 -1.06 3.21
C SER A 21 -3.95 -1.65 2.46
N LEU A 22 -3.76 -2.77 1.74
CA LEU A 22 -4.83 -3.49 1.06
C LEU A 22 -5.83 -4.14 2.03
N PHE A 23 -5.35 -4.70 3.14
CA PHE A 23 -6.21 -5.25 4.18
C PHE A 23 -7.11 -4.16 4.78
N ARG A 24 -6.54 -2.98 5.06
CA ARG A 24 -7.29 -1.83 5.55
C ARG A 24 -8.29 -1.33 4.51
N LEU A 25 -7.90 -1.28 3.24
CA LEU A 25 -8.77 -0.94 2.11
C LEU A 25 -9.97 -1.90 2.01
N SER A 26 -9.74 -3.21 2.14
CA SER A 26 -10.80 -4.21 2.15
C SER A 26 -11.83 -3.95 3.26
N LYS A 27 -11.36 -3.58 4.45
CA LYS A 27 -12.20 -3.24 5.61
C LYS A 27 -12.86 -1.86 5.56
N SER A 28 -12.46 -0.99 4.64
CA SER A 28 -13.05 0.35 4.51
C SER A 28 -14.52 0.30 4.07
N ARG A 29 -15.29 1.35 4.35
CA ARG A 29 -16.69 1.51 3.89
C ARG A 29 -16.81 2.13 2.50
N LEU A 30 -15.70 2.25 1.78
CA LEU A 30 -15.69 2.78 0.42
C LEU A 30 -16.54 1.91 -0.51
N GLU A 31 -17.20 2.56 -1.48
CA GLU A 31 -17.86 1.87 -2.59
C GLU A 31 -16.85 1.01 -3.37
N SER A 32 -17.36 -0.08 -3.97
CA SER A 32 -16.52 -1.08 -4.65
C SER A 32 -15.63 -0.46 -5.73
N ASP A 33 -16.17 0.47 -6.51
CA ASP A 33 -15.45 1.15 -7.59
C ASP A 33 -14.26 1.98 -7.05
N ARG A 34 -14.48 2.71 -5.95
CA ARG A 34 -13.42 3.47 -5.27
C ARG A 34 -12.38 2.56 -4.65
N LYS A 35 -12.78 1.39 -4.13
CA LYS A 35 -11.84 0.38 -3.62
C LYS A 35 -10.94 -0.15 -4.72
N ILE A 36 -11.48 -0.42 -5.90
CA ILE A 36 -10.69 -0.90 -7.04
C ILE A 36 -9.64 0.15 -7.45
N ILE A 37 -10.01 1.42 -7.53
CA ILE A 37 -9.07 2.51 -7.86
C ILE A 37 -7.92 2.58 -6.85
N TRP A 38 -8.23 2.56 -5.54
CA TRP A 38 -7.20 2.58 -4.51
C TRP A 38 -6.33 1.32 -4.51
N CYS A 39 -6.91 0.16 -4.79
CA CYS A 39 -6.17 -1.10 -4.90
C CYS A 39 -5.13 -1.02 -6.03
N ILE A 40 -5.55 -0.54 -7.20
CA ILE A 40 -4.65 -0.35 -8.36
C ILE A 40 -3.54 0.65 -8.02
N LEU A 41 -3.87 1.77 -7.37
CA LEU A 41 -2.88 2.78 -6.97
C LEU A 41 -1.85 2.23 -5.97
N ILE A 42 -2.29 1.46 -4.97
CA ILE A 42 -1.41 0.82 -3.99
C ILE A 42 -0.48 -0.20 -4.65
N LEU A 43 -0.99 -1.00 -5.60
CA LEU A 43 -0.16 -2.01 -6.28
C LEU A 43 0.81 -1.39 -7.29
N ALA A 44 0.37 -0.39 -8.06
CA ALA A 44 1.20 0.29 -9.05
C ALA A 44 2.28 1.17 -8.39
N PHE A 45 1.92 1.83 -7.28
CA PHE A 45 2.82 2.68 -6.51
C PHE A 45 2.76 2.31 -5.03
N PRO A 46 3.49 1.27 -4.58
CA PRO A 46 3.47 0.77 -3.20
C PRO A 46 3.59 1.81 -2.11
N VAL A 47 4.51 2.76 -2.28
CA VAL A 47 4.75 3.80 -1.28
C VAL A 47 3.73 4.93 -1.44
N LEU A 48 3.65 5.54 -2.62
CA LEU A 48 2.82 6.72 -2.87
C LEU A 48 1.32 6.42 -2.82
N GLY A 49 0.87 5.31 -3.43
CA GLY A 49 -0.51 4.86 -3.43
C GLY A 49 -1.01 4.50 -2.03
N SER A 50 -0.19 3.82 -1.24
CA SER A 50 -0.51 3.51 0.16
C SER A 50 -0.56 4.76 1.04
N LEU A 51 0.39 5.69 0.89
CA LEU A 51 0.37 6.96 1.62
C LEU A 51 -0.85 7.81 1.25
N ALA A 52 -1.13 7.96 -0.06
CA ALA A 52 -2.30 8.69 -0.53
C ALA A 52 -3.60 8.04 -0.02
N TYR A 53 -3.67 6.70 0.01
CA TYR A 53 -4.81 5.98 0.58
C TYR A 53 -4.97 6.31 2.06
N PHE A 54 -3.89 6.28 2.84
CA PHE A 54 -3.94 6.60 4.26
C PHE A 54 -4.36 8.04 4.56
N ILE A 55 -3.92 9.01 3.74
CA ILE A 55 -4.17 10.45 3.96
C ILE A 55 -5.56 10.86 3.46
N VAL A 56 -5.95 10.38 2.28
CA VAL A 56 -7.14 10.86 1.56
C VAL A 56 -8.24 9.80 1.52
N GLY A 57 -7.87 8.56 1.21
CA GLY A 57 -8.80 7.45 0.97
C GLY A 57 -9.39 6.81 2.23
N ASN A 58 -8.70 6.91 3.36
CA ASN A 58 -9.08 6.27 4.63
C ASN A 58 -10.01 7.16 5.49
N LYS A 59 -10.90 7.94 4.85
CA LYS A 59 -12.02 8.62 5.50
C LYS A 59 -13.27 7.77 5.36
#